data_AF-A0A067XPW1-F1
#
_entry.id   AF-A0A067XPW1-F1
#
_cell.length_a   1.000
_cell.length_b   1.000
_cell.length_c   1.000
_cell.angle_alpha   90.00
_cell.angle_beta   90.00
_cell.angle_gamma   90.00
#
_symmetry.space_group_name_H-M   'P 1'
#
loop_
_entity.id
_entity.type
_entity.pdbx_description
1 polymer ?
#
loop_
_entity_poly.entity_id
_entity_poly.type
_entity_poly.pdbx_seq_one_letter_code
_entity_poly.pdbx_strand_id
1 'polypeptide(L)'
;GGGNLFRGAGLAEAGMNRVVGDHMGMLATVMNGLAMRDALHRAYVNARVMSAIPLKGVCDDYNWADAISQLRQGRVVIFSAGTGNPFFTTDSAACLRG
;
A
#
# COMPACT_ATOMS: atom_id res chain seq x y z
N GLY A 1 4.15 -5.03 -0.10
CA GLY A 1 3.11 -6.08 -0.23
C GLY A 1 2.49 -6.41 1.12
N GLY A 2 1.44 -7.25 1.16
CA GLY A 2 0.64 -7.57 2.37
C GLY A 2 0.59 -9.05 2.75
N GLY A 3 1.38 -9.90 2.09
CA GLY A 3 1.33 -11.36 2.23
C GLY A 3 1.73 -11.91 3.61
N ASN A 4 2.31 -11.09 4.47
CA ASN A 4 2.60 -11.40 5.88
C ASN A 4 1.33 -11.39 6.76
N LEU A 5 0.32 -10.58 6.41
CA LEU A 5 -0.93 -10.48 7.16
C LEU A 5 -2.08 -11.21 6.45
N PHE A 6 -2.07 -11.22 5.11
CA PHE A 6 -3.15 -11.79 4.32
C PHE A 6 -2.60 -12.59 3.14
N ARG A 7 -2.81 -13.92 3.16
CA ARG A 7 -2.47 -14.81 2.04
C ARG A 7 -3.75 -15.28 1.35
N GLY A 8 -4.06 -14.68 0.20
CA GLY A 8 -5.32 -14.93 -0.54
C GLY A 8 -5.55 -16.38 -0.96
N ALA A 9 -4.50 -17.22 -1.05
CA ALA A 9 -4.63 -18.63 -1.39
C ALA A 9 -5.45 -19.42 -0.35
N GLY A 10 -5.20 -19.21 0.96
CA GLY A 10 -5.89 -19.96 2.02
C GLY A 10 -7.35 -19.55 2.24
N LEU A 11 -7.74 -18.36 1.78
CA LEU A 11 -9.11 -17.85 1.97
C LEU A 11 -10.02 -18.14 0.78
N ALA A 12 -9.45 -18.32 -0.41
CA ALA A 12 -10.18 -18.86 -1.55
C ALA A 12 -10.64 -20.30 -1.25
N GLU A 13 -9.81 -21.11 -0.60
CA GLU A 13 -10.18 -22.46 -0.13
C GLU A 13 -11.27 -22.43 0.96
N ALA A 14 -11.31 -21.38 1.78
CA ALA A 14 -12.34 -21.18 2.81
C ALA A 14 -13.68 -20.61 2.27
N GLY A 15 -13.82 -20.46 0.95
CA GLY A 15 -15.06 -19.97 0.32
C GLY A 15 -15.24 -18.45 0.34
N MET A 16 -14.18 -17.68 0.62
CA MET A 16 -14.25 -16.21 0.63
C MET A 16 -14.37 -15.64 -0.79
N ASN A 17 -15.25 -14.65 -0.97
CA ASN A 17 -15.34 -13.92 -2.23
C ASN A 17 -14.00 -13.27 -2.57
N ARG A 18 -13.50 -13.55 -3.78
CA ARG A 18 -12.20 -13.07 -4.26
C ARG A 18 -12.01 -11.56 -4.13
N VAL A 19 -13.05 -10.78 -4.41
CA VAL A 19 -13.01 -9.30 -4.32
C VAL A 19 -12.80 -8.85 -2.87
N VAL A 20 -13.46 -9.49 -1.91
CA VAL A 20 -13.28 -9.20 -0.48
C VAL A 20 -11.86 -9.55 -0.05
N GLY A 21 -11.35 -10.70 -0.50
CA GLY A 21 -9.97 -11.11 -0.21
C GLY A 21 -8.94 -10.13 -0.77
N ASP A 22 -9.11 -9.63 -1.99
CA ASP A 22 -8.20 -8.65 -2.57
C ASP A 22 -8.25 -7.31 -1.81
N HIS A 23 -9.43 -6.85 -1.36
CA HIS A 23 -9.53 -5.67 -0.48
C HIS A 23 -8.80 -5.87 0.85
N MET A 24 -8.94 -7.04 1.49
CA MET A 24 -8.21 -7.36 2.71
C MET A 24 -6.70 -7.37 2.47
N GLY A 25 -6.25 -7.90 1.33
CA GLY A 25 -4.86 -7.85 0.90
C GLY A 25 -4.35 -6.41 0.69
N MET A 26 -5.17 -5.54 0.08
CA MET A 26 -4.84 -4.12 -0.10
C MET A 26 -4.71 -3.40 1.25
N LEU A 27 -5.64 -3.62 2.18
CA LEU A 27 -5.57 -3.07 3.54
C LEU A 27 -4.36 -3.59 4.32
N ALA A 28 -4.02 -4.87 4.19
CA ALA A 28 -2.80 -5.43 4.76
C ALA A 28 -1.54 -4.70 4.27
N THR A 29 -1.49 -4.28 3.00
CA THR A 29 -0.37 -3.47 2.50
C THR A 29 -0.32 -2.08 3.15
N VAL A 30 -1.48 -1.46 3.41
CA VAL A 30 -1.56 -0.16 4.10
C VAL A 30 -1.05 -0.29 5.54
N MET A 31 -1.43 -1.36 6.25
CA MET A 31 -0.93 -1.62 7.61
C MET A 31 0.59 -1.72 7.65
N ASN A 32 1.18 -2.46 6.71
CA ASN A 32 2.64 -2.55 6.57
C ASN A 32 3.27 -1.19 6.23
N GLY A 33 2.62 -0.41 5.35
CA GLY A 33 3.09 0.93 4.98
C GLY A 33 3.14 1.88 6.18
N LEU A 34 2.11 1.85 7.04
CA LEU A 34 2.07 2.63 8.28
C LEU A 34 3.17 2.20 9.25
N ALA A 35 3.37 0.90 9.43
CA ALA A 35 4.44 0.37 10.28
C ALA A 35 5.84 0.77 9.76
N MET A 36 6.04 0.71 8.44
CA MET A 36 7.30 1.10 7.80
C MET A 36 7.55 2.61 7.92
N ARG A 37 6.53 3.44 7.74
CA ARG A 37 6.63 4.90 7.93
C ARG A 37 7.07 5.23 9.35
N ASP A 38 6.42 4.63 10.34
CA ASP A 38 6.75 4.83 11.74
C ASP A 38 8.18 4.40 12.07
N ALA A 39 8.63 3.25 11.54
CA ALA A 39 10.02 2.81 11.68
C ALA A 39 11.02 3.79 11.05
N LEU A 40 10.72 4.34 9.86
CA LEU A 40 11.55 5.35 9.20
C LEU A 40 11.59 6.66 9.98
N HIS A 41 10.46 7.12 10.51
CA HIS A 41 10.40 8.32 11.36
C HIS A 41 11.24 8.14 12.63
N ARG A 42 11.18 6.97 13.27
CA ARG A 42 12.05 6.63 14.42
C ARG A 42 13.54 6.60 14.06
N ALA A 43 13.88 6.35 12.81
CA ALA A 43 15.23 6.43 12.27
C ALA A 43 15.59 7.82 11.71
N TYR A 44 14.80 8.85 12.02
CA TYR A 44 14.99 10.24 11.54
C TYR A 44 14.93 10.40 10.01
N VAL A 45 14.26 9.47 9.32
CA VAL A 45 14.02 9.53 7.86
C VAL A 45 12.62 10.05 7.59
N ASN A 46 12.51 11.12 6.81
CA ASN A 46 11.23 11.68 6.39
C ASN A 46 10.54 10.74 5.40
N ALA A 47 9.43 10.14 5.82
CA ALA A 47 8.65 9.21 5.00
C ALA A 47 7.17 9.59 4.93
N ARG A 48 6.53 9.33 3.79
CA ARG A 48 5.08 9.47 3.55
C ARG A 48 4.49 8.15 3.06
N VAL A 49 3.24 7.89 3.43
CA VAL A 49 2.47 6.74 2.91
C VAL A 49 1.38 7.28 2.01
N MET A 50 1.33 6.78 0.78
CA MET A 50 0.31 7.11 -0.20
C MET A 50 -0.47 5.86 -0.58
N SER A 51 -1.79 5.90 -0.43
CA SER A 51 -2.67 4.77 -0.71
C SER A 51 -3.41 4.94 -2.04
N ALA A 52 -3.54 3.85 -2.80
CA ALA A 52 -4.41 3.81 -3.97
C ALA A 52 -5.90 3.92 -3.63
N ILE A 53 -6.29 3.44 -2.43
CA ILE A 53 -7.65 3.56 -1.89
C ILE A 53 -7.68 4.76 -0.94
N PRO A 54 -8.61 5.72 -1.09
CA PRO A 54 -8.65 6.87 -0.21
C PRO A 54 -8.94 6.49 1.25
N LEU A 55 -8.05 6.89 2.15
CA LEU A 55 -8.13 6.56 3.59
C LEU A 55 -7.92 7.82 4.43
N LYS A 56 -8.92 8.71 4.40
CA LYS A 56 -8.88 10.01 5.08
C LYS A 56 -8.54 9.87 6.56
N GLY A 57 -7.55 10.65 7.01
CA GLY A 57 -7.08 10.67 8.39
C GLY A 57 -6.03 9.60 8.73
N VAL A 58 -5.76 8.64 7.84
CA VAL A 58 -4.79 7.56 8.07
C VAL A 58 -3.52 7.77 7.24
N CYS A 59 -3.67 8.00 5.94
CA CYS A 59 -2.56 8.24 5.01
C CYS A 59 -2.99 9.16 3.87
N ASP A 60 -2.02 9.65 3.11
CA ASP A 60 -2.28 10.51 1.96
C ASP A 60 -2.87 9.67 0.80
N ASP A 61 -3.72 10.28 -0.01
CA ASP A 61 -4.20 9.66 -1.25
C ASP A 61 -3.06 9.67 -2.28
N TYR A 62 -2.95 8.62 -3.08
CA TYR A 62 -1.96 8.58 -4.15
C TYR A 62 -2.24 9.68 -5.19
N ASN A 63 -1.28 10.61 -5.30
CA ASN A 63 -1.21 11.58 -6.37
C ASN A 63 0.21 11.56 -6.95
N TRP A 64 0.31 11.35 -8.26
CA TRP A 64 1.58 11.24 -8.96
C TRP A 64 2.44 12.51 -8.84
N ALA A 65 1.84 13.69 -8.97
CA ALA A 65 2.56 14.95 -8.88
C ALA A 65 3.12 15.18 -7.47
N ASP A 66 2.32 14.86 -6.45
CA ASP A 66 2.75 14.95 -5.05
C ASP A 66 3.85 13.92 -4.74
N ALA A 67 3.71 12.68 -5.23
CA ALA A 67 4.73 11.64 -5.05
C ALA A 67 6.08 12.08 -5.62
N ILE A 68 6.12 12.59 -6.85
CA ILE A 68 7.34 13.13 -7.46
C ILE A 68 7.88 14.32 -6.66
N SER A 69 7.02 15.20 -6.19
CA SER A 69 7.42 16.35 -5.37
C SER A 69 8.09 15.91 -4.06
N GLN A 70 7.52 14.92 -3.36
CA GLN A 70 8.11 14.34 -2.15
C GLN A 70 9.48 13.68 -2.45
N LEU A 71 9.58 12.92 -3.54
CA LEU A 71 10.84 12.29 -3.96
C LEU A 71 11.92 13.32 -4.29
N ARG A 72 11.59 14.40 -5.01
CA ARG A 72 12.52 15.51 -5.32
C ARG A 72 13.02 16.23 -4.07
N GLN A 73 12.27 16.20 -2.98
CA GLN A 73 12.64 16.77 -1.69
C GLN A 73 13.42 15.79 -0.80
N GLY A 74 13.83 14.63 -1.35
CA GLY A 74 14.60 13.62 -0.63
C GLY A 74 13.79 12.83 0.39
N ARG A 75 12.45 12.81 0.27
CA ARG A 75 11.57 12.05 1.18
C ARG A 75 11.29 10.67 0.62
N VAL A 76 11.20 9.68 1.51
CA VAL A 76 10.77 8.32 1.16
C VAL A 76 9.25 8.33 0.93
N VAL A 77 8.79 7.77 -0.18
CA VAL A 77 7.37 7.61 -0.49
C VAL A 77 7.03 6.12 -0.52
N ILE A 78 6.10 5.71 0.33
CA ILE A 78 5.64 4.33 0.44
C ILE A 78 4.28 4.20 -0.25
N PHE A 79 4.21 3.42 -1.33
CA PHE A 79 2.97 3.15 -2.03
C PHE A 79 2.25 1.93 -1.43
N SER A 80 0.99 2.13 -1.06
CA SER A 80 0.13 1.11 -0.44
C SER A 80 -1.19 0.95 -1.20
N ALA A 81 -1.95 -0.08 -0.84
CA ALA A 81 -3.17 -0.54 -1.50
C ALA A 81 -3.00 -0.95 -2.98
N GLY A 82 -1.77 -1.23 -3.43
CA GLY A 82 -1.49 -1.70 -4.78
C GLY A 82 -2.01 -0.75 -5.86
N THR A 83 -2.78 -1.28 -6.81
CA THR A 83 -3.46 -0.50 -7.86
C THR A 83 -4.82 0.05 -7.42
N GLY A 84 -5.31 -0.34 -6.24
CA GLY A 84 -6.67 -0.03 -5.78
C GLY A 84 -7.75 -0.92 -6.39
N ASN A 85 -7.39 -1.82 -7.30
CA ASN A 85 -8.33 -2.68 -8.02
C ASN A 85 -8.16 -4.16 -7.61
N PRO A 86 -9.26 -4.91 -7.43
CA PRO A 86 -9.22 -6.36 -7.25
C PRO A 86 -8.59 -7.06 -8.47
N PHE A 87 -8.16 -8.32 -8.31
CA PHE A 87 -7.49 -9.15 -9.33
C PHE A 87 -6.08 -8.73 -9.76
N PHE A 88 -5.54 -7.62 -9.23
CA PHE A 88 -4.16 -7.18 -9.48
C PHE A 88 -3.26 -7.49 -8.29
N THR A 89 -2.03 -7.94 -8.57
CA THR A 89 -1.01 -8.19 -7.53
C THR A 89 -0.20 -6.94 -7.25
N THR A 90 0.54 -6.94 -6.13
CA THR A 90 1.44 -5.83 -5.79
C THR A 90 2.54 -5.62 -6.84
N ASP A 91 2.92 -6.67 -7.57
CA ASP A 91 3.92 -6.58 -8.64
C ASP A 91 3.44 -5.73 -9.83
N SER A 92 2.16 -5.83 -10.20
CA SER A 92 1.57 -4.95 -11.21
C SER A 92 1.57 -3.48 -10.77
N ALA A 93 1.36 -3.21 -9.48
CA ALA A 93 1.42 -1.86 -8.95
C ALA A 93 2.84 -1.29 -8.96
N ALA A 94 3.86 -2.12 -8.69
CA ALA A 94 5.26 -1.73 -8.76
C ALA A 94 5.67 -1.36 -10.20
N CYS A 95 5.21 -2.11 -11.20
CA CYS A 95 5.46 -1.79 -12.62
C CYS A 95 4.70 -0.55 -13.12
N LEU A 96 3.52 -0.26 -12.58
CA LEU A 96 2.69 0.86 -13.03
C LEU A 96 3.06 2.21 -12.40
N ARG A 97 3.68 2.18 -11.21
CA ARG A 97 4.00 3.38 -10.41
C ARG A 97 5.50 3.65 -10.26
N GLY A 98 6.35 2.76 -10.79
CA GLY A 98 7.81 2.92 -10.84
C GLY A 98 8.28 3.86 -11.94
#